data_AF-A0A959FYZ0-F1
#
_entry.id   AF-A0A959FYZ0-F1
#
_cell.length_a   1.000
_cell.length_b   1.000
_cell.length_c   1.000
_cell.angle_alpha   90.00
_cell.angle_beta   90.00
_cell.angle_gamma   90.00
#
_symmetry.space_group_name_H-M   'P 1'
#
loop_
_entity.id
_entity.type
_entity.pdbx_description
1 polymer ?
#
loop_
_entity_poly.entity_id
_entity_poly.type
_entity_poly.pdbx_seq_one_letter_code
_entity_poly.pdbx_strand_id
1 'polypeptide(L)' 'KGRGAKAGPYAQFLLKEFIPTFQRQYPVSREAAQQVVAGFSLGGLSAFDLAWNHPEQFAKAGIFSGALW' A
#
# COMPACT_ATOMS: atom_id res chain seq x y z
N LYS A 1 -6.77 7.53 -20.65
CA LYS A 1 -6.55 8.43 -19.49
C LYS A 1 -5.58 7.72 -18.56
N GLY A 2 -4.33 8.13 -18.40
CA GLY A 2 -3.25 7.40 -17.69
C GLY A 2 -3.49 7.14 -16.19
N ARG A 3 -4.59 6.47 -15.85
CA ARG A 3 -4.95 5.98 -14.52
C ARG A 3 -3.92 4.92 -14.14
N GLY A 4 -3.28 5.07 -12.99
CA GLY A 4 -2.20 4.19 -12.55
C GLY A 4 -0.82 4.52 -13.11
N ALA A 5 -0.65 5.52 -13.98
CA ALA A 5 0.67 5.87 -14.55
C ALA A 5 1.72 6.27 -13.49
N LYS A 6 1.29 6.59 -12.27
CA LYS A 6 2.16 6.91 -11.12
C LYS A 6 2.17 5.82 -10.04
N ALA A 7 1.64 4.62 -10.31
CA ALA A 7 1.58 3.54 -9.32
C ALA A 7 2.98 3.16 -8.79
N GLY A 8 3.95 2.98 -9.69
CA GLY A 8 5.35 2.69 -9.31
C GLY A 8 5.96 3.76 -8.39
N PRO A 9 6.02 5.04 -8.80
CA PRO A 9 6.50 6.12 -7.94
C PRO A 9 5.74 6.23 -6.61
N TYR A 10 4.43 5.99 -6.61
CA TYR A 10 3.61 6.01 -5.41
C TYR A 10 3.98 4.88 -4.43
N ALA A 11 4.16 3.65 -4.93
CA ALA A 11 4.63 2.53 -4.13
C ALA A 11 6.03 2.78 -3.56
N GLN A 12 6.95 3.32 -4.36
CA GLN A 12 8.29 3.67 -3.91
C GLN A 12 8.28 4.69 -2.77
N PHE A 13 7.48 5.76 -2.89
CA PHE A 13 7.30 6.75 -1.83
C PHE A 13 6.79 6.10 -0.53
N LEU A 14 5.77 5.23 -0.61
CA LEU A 14 5.23 4.57 0.56
C LEU A 14 6.26 3.70 1.27
N LEU A 15 6.97 2.85 0.51
CA LEU A 15 7.87 1.84 1.04
C LEU A 15 9.20 2.41 1.52
N LYS A 16 9.75 3.41 0.82
CA LYS A 16 11.09 3.93 1.09
C LYS A 16 11.09 5.18 1.96
N GLU A 17 10.01 5.95 1.97
CA GLU A 17 9.97 7.24 2.65
C GLU A 17 8.91 7.26 3.75
N PHE A 18 7.64 7.03 3.40
CA PHE A 18 6.52 7.22 4.32
C PHE A 18 6.56 6.23 5.50
N ILE A 19 6.50 4.92 5.22
CA ILE A 19 6.43 3.88 6.25
C ILE A 19 7.67 3.90 7.15
N PRO A 20 8.91 3.94 6.63
CA PRO A 20 10.10 3.98 7.47
C PRO A 20 10.15 5.21 8.38
N THR A 21 9.60 6.36 7.94
CA THR A 21 9.55 7.57 8.75
C THR A 21 8.63 7.39 9.96
N PHE A 22 7.44 6.83 9.76
CA PHE A 22 6.52 6.55 10.87
C PHE A 22 7.07 5.49 11.83
N GLN A 23 7.69 4.44 11.32
CA GLN A 23 8.31 3.39 12.16
C GLN A 23 9.50 3.88 13.00
N ARG A 24 10.09 5.04 12.67
CA ARG A 24 11.12 5.69 13.50
C ARG A 24 10.52 6.58 14.59
N GLN A 25 9.36 7.16 14.34
CA GLN A 25 8.72 8.14 15.22
C GLN A 25 7.71 7.52 16.18
N TYR A 26 7.15 6.36 15.82
CA TYR A 26 6.06 5.72 16.54
C TYR A 26 6.33 4.21 16.71
N PRO A 27 5.79 3.57 17.76
CA PRO A 27 5.90 2.13 17.97
C PRO A 27 4.95 1.36 17.03
N VAL A 28 5.25 1.42 15.73
CA VAL A 28 4.52 0.70 14.69
C VAL A 28 5.19 -0.65 14.46
N SER A 29 4.39 -1.72 14.41
CA SER A 29 4.90 -3.06 14.13
C SER A 29 5.62 -3.11 12.78
N ARG A 30 6.68 -3.91 12.70
CA ARG A 30 7.40 -4.20 11.44
C ARG A 30 6.99 -5.54 10.85
N GLU A 31 6.12 -6.28 11.53
CA GLU A 31 5.65 -7.59 11.07
C GLU A 31 4.61 -7.41 9.96
N ALA A 32 4.86 -8.01 8.80
CA ALA A 32 3.94 -7.96 7.66
C ALA A 32 2.51 -8.38 8.03
N ALA A 33 2.37 -9.37 8.91
CA ALA A 33 1.08 -9.88 9.41
C ALA A 33 0.21 -8.82 10.12
N GLN A 34 0.85 -7.78 10.65
CA GLN A 34 0.22 -6.68 11.37
C GLN A 34 0.14 -5.38 10.53
N GLN A 35 0.68 -5.40 9.31
CA GLN A 35 0.64 -4.28 8.38
C GLN A 35 -0.47 -4.48 7.35
N VAL A 36 -1.34 -3.46 7.24
CA VAL A 36 -2.53 -3.50 6.37
C VAL A 36 -2.56 -2.23 5.53
N VAL A 37 -2.81 -2.39 4.23
CA VAL A 37 -3.10 -1.28 3.31
C VAL A 37 -4.56 -1.34 2.88
N ALA A 38 -5.24 -0.20 2.78
CA ALA A 38 -6.64 -0.19 2.35
C ALA A 38 -6.95 1.03 1.48
N GLY A 39 -7.96 0.92 0.62
CA GLY A 39 -8.37 2.02 -0.24
C GLY A 39 -9.72 1.83 -0.92
N PHE A 40 -10.27 2.95 -1.41
CA PHE A 40 -11.56 3.03 -2.09
C PHE A 40 -11.40 3.27 -3.59
N SER A 41 -12.25 2.69 -4.43
CA SER A 41 -12.24 2.92 -5.89
C SER A 41 -10.86 2.66 -6.50
N LEU A 42 -10.23 3.65 -7.13
CA LEU A 42 -8.86 3.52 -7.64
C LEU A 42 -7.84 3.25 -6.52
N GLY A 43 -8.06 3.79 -5.32
CA GLY A 43 -7.26 3.47 -4.14
C GLY A 43 -7.39 2.01 -3.71
N GLY A 44 -8.53 1.36 -3.99
CA GLY A 44 -8.70 -0.07 -3.75
C GLY A 44 -7.85 -0.92 -4.70
N LEU A 45 -7.75 -0.52 -5.97
CA LEU A 45 -6.80 -1.12 -6.91
C LEU A 45 -5.36 -0.90 -6.43
N SER A 46 -5.01 0.31 -5.99
CA SER A 46 -3.67 0.60 -5.45
C SER A 46 -3.34 -0.23 -4.20
N ALA A 47 -4.30 -0.42 -3.28
CA ALA A 47 -4.11 -1.22 -2.09
C ALA A 47 -3.87 -2.70 -2.43
N PHE A 48 -4.61 -3.23 -3.42
CA PHE A 48 -4.37 -4.57 -3.95
C PHE A 48 -2.97 -4.68 -4.58
N ASP A 49 -2.62 -3.76 -5.47
CA ASP A 49 -1.32 -3.72 -6.16
C ASP A 49 -0.14 -3.69 -5.18
N LEU A 50 -0.25 -2.89 -4.11
CA LEU A 50 0.77 -2.80 -3.06
C LEU A 50 0.93 -4.12 -2.29
N ALA A 51 -0.16 -4.70 -1.81
CA ALA A 51 -0.07 -5.94 -1.04
C ALA A 51 0.34 -7.15 -1.90
N TRP A 52 -0.08 -7.16 -3.18
CA TRP A 52 0.27 -8.24 -4.10
C TRP A 52 1.75 -8.24 -4.48
N ASN A 53 2.32 -7.06 -4.73
CA ASN A 53 3.72 -6.92 -5.12
C ASN A 53 4.69 -6.81 -3.93
N HIS A 54 4.19 -6.48 -2.73
CA HIS A 54 4.99 -6.30 -1.52
C HIS A 54 4.43 -7.08 -0.31
N PRO A 55 4.27 -8.41 -0.41
CA PRO A 55 3.76 -9.23 0.70
C PRO A 55 4.65 -9.21 1.94
N GLU A 56 5.94 -8.89 1.78
CA GLU A 56 6.88 -8.68 2.88
C GLU A 56 6.56 -7.43 3.70
N GLN A 57 5.81 -6.48 3.14
CA GLN A 57 5.43 -5.24 3.81
C GLN A 57 3.95 -5.25 4.24
N PHE A 58 3.06 -5.82 3.44
CA PHE A 58 1.62 -5.86 3.71
C PHE A 58 1.08 -7.27 3.53
N ALA A 59 0.72 -7.94 4.62
CA ALA A 59 0.09 -9.26 4.53
C ALA A 59 -1.42 -9.21 4.24
N LYS A 60 -2.04 -8.01 4.36
CA LYS A 60 -3.49 -7.84 4.22
C LYS A 60 -3.81 -6.57 3.45
N ALA A 61 -4.84 -6.63 2.62
CA ALA A 61 -5.38 -5.50 1.89
C ALA A 61 -6.89 -5.34 2.10
N GLY A 62 -7.34 -4.09 2.28
CA GLY A 62 -8.75 -3.71 2.30
C GLY A 62 -9.17 -3.02 0.99
N ILE A 63 -9.98 -3.69 0.17
CA ILE A 63 -10.40 -3.19 -1.14
C ILE A 63 -11.87 -2.80 -1.08
N PHE A 64 -12.16 -1.50 -1.06
CA PHE A 64 -13.53 -1.01 -0.96
C PHE A 64 -14.00 -0.45 -2.31
N SER A 65 -14.93 -1.16 -2.96
CA SER A 65 -15.42 -0.80 -4.31
C SER A 65 -14.29 -0.57 -5.32
N GLY A 66 -13.31 -1.46 -5.33
CA GLY A 66 -12.06 -1.32 -6.11
C GLY A 66 -12.28 -1.20 -7.61
N ALA A 67 -11.51 -0.33 -8.27
CA ALA A 67 -11.53 -0.14 -9.72
C ALA A 67 -10.73 -1.26 -10.44
N LEU A 68 -11.19 -2.51 -10.35
CA LEU A 68 -10.52 -3.71 -10.89
C LEU A 68 -10.92 -4.06 -12.34
N TRP A 69 -11.26 -3.05 -13.13
CA TRP A 69 -11.73 -3.19 -14.52
C TRP A 69 -10.62 -2.92 -15.53
#